data_AF-A0A963EW87-F1
#
_entry.id   AF-A0A963EW87-F1
#
_cell.length_a   1.000
_cell.length_b   1.000
_cell.length_c   1.000
_cell.angle_alpha   90.00
_cell.angle_beta   90.00
_cell.angle_gamma   90.00
#
_symmetry.space_group_name_H-M   'P 1'
#
loop_
_entity.id
_entity.type
_entity.pdbx_description
1 polymer ?
#
loop_
_entity_poly.entity_id
_entity_poly.type
_entity_poly.pdbx_seq_one_letter_code
_entity_poly.pdbx_strand_id
1 'polypeptide(L)'
;MKRRIDSYLGLNRLSVGKKLMVMVAMFIGVISAMVGYTVVTLDAQKSDGAVVNIAGRQRMLTQKFTKEFLLALHQARQSNTPVDRNRMEKSQKLFDLSLEALALGGQTYLDLGMEKPIEIPGTNNENIKQKLDQVNTLWQQLQREVSEANTAELSSDRLDQVNSLSEKVLGTMNQAVVMLAN
;
A
#
# COMPACT_ATOMS: atom_id res chain seq x y z
N MET A 1 -28.91 -45.57 2.35
CA MET A 1 -27.99 -44.46 2.67
C MET A 1 -28.17 -43.93 4.11
N LYS A 2 -29.41 -43.65 4.56
CA LYS A 2 -29.75 -43.15 5.92
C LYS A 2 -29.11 -43.94 7.09
N ARG A 3 -29.17 -45.28 7.05
CA ARG A 3 -28.61 -46.20 8.07
C ARG A 3 -27.10 -46.08 8.31
N ARG A 4 -26.31 -45.55 7.36
CA ARG A 4 -24.85 -45.48 7.50
C ARG A 4 -24.40 -44.25 8.31
N ILE A 5 -25.10 -43.13 8.24
CA ILE A 5 -24.75 -41.89 8.97
C ILE A 5 -25.09 -42.03 10.46
N ASP A 6 -26.23 -42.65 10.77
CA ASP A 6 -26.70 -42.87 12.15
C ASP A 6 -25.75 -43.77 12.97
N SER A 7 -24.95 -44.61 12.30
CA SER A 7 -23.98 -45.53 12.89
C SER A 7 -22.70 -44.82 13.38
N TYR A 8 -22.25 -43.77 12.70
CA TYR A 8 -20.98 -43.09 13.02
C TYR A 8 -21.13 -42.06 14.15
N LEU A 9 -22.31 -41.46 14.29
CA LEU A 9 -22.58 -40.40 15.28
C LEU A 9 -23.31 -40.91 16.53
N GLY A 10 -23.56 -42.22 16.65
CA GLY A 10 -24.28 -42.82 17.78
C GLY A 10 -25.73 -42.33 17.96
N LEU A 11 -26.25 -41.58 16.99
CA LEU A 11 -27.55 -40.91 17.05
C LEU A 11 -28.70 -41.90 17.25
N ASN A 12 -28.55 -43.15 16.83
CA ASN A 12 -29.62 -44.14 16.81
C ASN A 12 -30.21 -44.47 18.21
N ARG A 13 -29.48 -44.19 19.30
CA ARG A 13 -29.92 -44.39 20.69
C ARG A 13 -30.64 -43.19 21.31
N LEU A 14 -30.69 -42.05 20.61
CA LEU A 14 -31.30 -40.82 21.11
C LEU A 14 -32.81 -40.77 20.76
N SER A 15 -33.61 -40.16 21.65
CA SER A 15 -35.01 -39.87 21.34
C SER A 15 -35.11 -38.89 20.16
N VAL A 16 -36.23 -38.93 19.42
CA VAL A 16 -36.44 -38.11 18.21
C VAL A 16 -36.16 -36.62 18.47
N GLY A 17 -36.58 -36.10 19.62
CA GLY A 17 -36.31 -34.71 20.01
C GLY A 17 -34.82 -34.39 20.17
N LYS A 18 -34.02 -35.30 20.75
CA LYS A 18 -32.57 -35.13 20.88
C LYS A 18 -31.86 -35.20 19.52
N LYS A 19 -32.32 -36.07 18.61
CA LYS A 19 -31.80 -36.13 17.22
C LYS A 19 -32.01 -34.79 16.50
N LEU A 20 -33.22 -34.22 16.59
CA LEU A 20 -33.52 -32.90 16.03
C LEU A 20 -32.65 -31.79 16.64
N MET A 21 -32.48 -31.80 17.97
CA MET A 21 -31.63 -30.82 18.65
C MET A 21 -30.16 -30.92 18.19
N VAL A 22 -29.62 -32.13 17.99
CA VAL A 22 -28.26 -32.31 17.47
C VAL A 22 -28.14 -31.84 16.01
N MET A 23 -29.16 -32.09 15.18
CA MET A 23 -29.17 -31.58 13.80
C MET A 23 -29.21 -30.05 13.75
N VAL A 24 -30.04 -29.42 14.59
CA VAL A 24 -30.10 -27.95 14.72
C VAL A 24 -28.78 -27.39 15.25
N ALA A 25 -28.18 -28.02 16.26
CA ALA A 25 -26.90 -27.61 16.81
C ALA A 25 -25.76 -27.72 15.77
N MET A 26 -25.74 -28.78 14.97
CA MET A 26 -24.78 -28.91 13.85
C MET A 26 -24.98 -27.80 12.82
N PHE A 27 -26.23 -27.49 12.47
CA PHE A 27 -26.54 -26.42 11.52
C PHE A 27 -26.08 -25.05 12.03
N ILE A 28 -26.34 -24.75 13.30
CA ILE A 28 -25.85 -23.53 13.96
C ILE A 28 -24.31 -23.50 13.95
N GLY A 29 -23.65 -24.62 14.28
CA GLY A 29 -22.19 -24.72 14.26
C GLY A 29 -21.58 -24.41 12.89
N VAL A 30 -22.18 -24.92 11.81
CA VAL A 30 -21.74 -24.61 10.43
C VAL A 30 -21.94 -23.14 10.11
N ILE A 31 -23.09 -22.54 10.45
CA ILE A 31 -23.33 -21.11 10.24
C ILE A 31 -22.32 -20.26 11.02
N SER A 32 -22.08 -20.57 12.29
CA SER A 32 -21.09 -19.85 13.11
C SER A 32 -19.69 -19.94 12.51
N ALA A 33 -19.28 -21.11 12.00
CA ALA A 33 -18.00 -21.27 11.31
C ALA A 33 -17.92 -20.43 10.02
N MET A 34 -18.98 -20.42 9.22
CA MET A 34 -19.04 -19.60 7.99
C MET A 34 -18.96 -18.10 8.29
N VAL A 35 -19.69 -17.62 9.30
CA VAL A 35 -19.65 -16.22 9.74
C VAL A 35 -18.24 -15.86 10.23
N GLY A 36 -17.63 -16.71 11.07
CA GLY A 36 -16.27 -16.51 11.55
C GLY A 36 -15.26 -16.41 10.41
N TYR A 37 -15.33 -17.34 9.45
CA TYR A 37 -14.50 -17.32 8.25
C TYR A 37 -14.70 -16.04 7.40
N THR A 38 -15.95 -15.60 7.26
CA THR A 38 -16.31 -14.40 6.50
C THR A 38 -15.72 -13.14 7.13
N VAL A 39 -15.81 -12.98 8.46
CA VAL A 39 -15.25 -11.82 9.17
C VAL A 39 -13.73 -11.72 8.98
N VAL A 40 -13.01 -12.84 9.14
CA VAL A 40 -11.55 -12.86 8.96
C VAL A 40 -11.16 -12.52 7.51
N THR A 41 -11.89 -13.08 6.54
CA THR A 41 -11.61 -12.81 5.11
C THR A 41 -11.90 -11.35 4.73
N LEU A 42 -12.96 -10.75 5.29
CA LEU A 42 -13.30 -9.34 5.02
C LEU A 42 -12.25 -8.37 5.56
N ASP A 43 -11.63 -8.68 6.70
CA ASP A 43 -10.59 -7.83 7.28
C ASP A 43 -9.30 -7.87 6.44
N ALA A 44 -8.88 -9.08 6.02
CA ALA A 44 -7.76 -9.25 5.10
C ALA A 44 -7.98 -8.50 3.77
N GLN A 45 -9.17 -8.63 3.18
CA GLN A 45 -9.52 -7.91 1.93
C GLN A 45 -9.46 -6.39 2.05
N LYS A 46 -9.83 -5.82 3.21
CA LYS A 46 -9.70 -4.37 3.45
C LYS A 46 -8.23 -3.95 3.51
N SER A 47 -7.39 -4.74 4.18
CA SER A 47 -5.95 -4.50 4.27
C SER A 47 -5.31 -4.54 2.88
N ASP A 48 -5.63 -5.56 2.07
CA ASP A 48 -5.14 -5.70 0.69
C ASP A 48 -5.56 -4.50 -0.18
N GLY A 49 -6.83 -4.08 -0.08
CA GLY A 49 -7.32 -2.90 -0.79
C GLY A 49 -6.61 -1.60 -0.37
N ALA A 50 -6.29 -1.45 0.91
CA ALA A 50 -5.53 -0.32 1.41
C ALA A 50 -4.08 -0.33 0.89
N VAL A 51 -3.42 -1.48 0.91
CA VAL A 51 -2.06 -1.67 0.39
C VAL A 51 -1.98 -1.29 -1.09
N VAL A 52 -2.90 -1.78 -1.92
CA VAL A 52 -2.94 -1.45 -3.36
C VAL A 52 -3.17 0.05 -3.59
N ASN A 53 -4.05 0.68 -2.82
CA ASN A 53 -4.30 2.12 -2.92
C ASN A 53 -3.07 2.94 -2.50
N ILE A 54 -2.44 2.60 -1.37
CA ILE A 54 -1.22 3.25 -0.87
C ILE A 54 -0.08 3.13 -1.88
N ALA A 55 0.12 1.94 -2.46
CA ALA A 55 1.08 1.71 -3.52
C ALA A 55 0.73 2.51 -4.78
N GLY A 56 -0.54 2.52 -5.18
CA GLY A 56 -1.03 3.28 -6.32
C GLY A 56 -0.78 4.79 -6.19
N ARG A 57 -0.93 5.31 -4.97
CA ARG A 57 -0.71 6.71 -4.59
C ARG A 57 0.75 7.13 -4.71
N GLN A 58 1.72 6.22 -4.52
CA GLN A 58 3.14 6.53 -4.67
C GLN A 58 3.45 7.16 -6.03
N ARG A 59 2.85 6.65 -7.12
CA ARG A 59 2.98 7.22 -8.48
C ARG A 59 2.57 8.69 -8.53
N MET A 60 1.44 9.03 -7.89
CA MET A 60 0.95 10.41 -7.83
C MET A 60 1.85 11.28 -6.95
N LEU A 61 2.34 10.76 -5.83
CA LEU A 61 3.24 11.50 -4.93
C LEU A 61 4.58 11.84 -5.59
N THR A 62 5.16 10.94 -6.39
CA THR A 62 6.38 11.23 -7.18
C THR A 62 6.16 12.40 -8.15
N GLN A 63 5.04 12.39 -8.87
CA GLN A 63 4.69 13.45 -9.81
C GLN A 63 4.39 14.76 -9.08
N LYS A 64 3.68 14.70 -7.95
CA LYS A 64 3.38 15.86 -7.09
C LYS A 64 4.67 16.48 -6.54
N PHE A 65 5.58 15.68 -6.01
CA PHE A 65 6.91 16.11 -5.54
C PHE A 65 7.69 16.83 -6.63
N THR A 66 7.76 16.24 -7.83
CA THR A 66 8.45 16.83 -8.97
C THR A 66 7.81 18.14 -9.42
N LYS A 67 6.48 18.21 -9.44
CA LYS A 67 5.74 19.44 -9.78
C LYS A 67 5.96 20.55 -8.75
N GLU A 68 5.95 20.20 -7.46
CA GLU A 68 6.24 21.14 -6.36
C GLU A 68 7.64 21.70 -6.47
N PHE A 69 8.63 20.87 -6.82
CA PHE A 69 9.99 21.30 -7.11
C PHE A 69 10.04 22.31 -8.24
N LEU A 70 9.49 21.96 -9.40
CA LEU A 70 9.56 22.80 -10.60
C LEU A 70 8.87 24.16 -10.37
N LEU A 71 7.78 24.17 -9.61
CA LEU A 71 7.10 25.41 -9.21
C LEU A 71 7.94 26.23 -8.23
N ALA A 72 8.51 25.61 -7.20
CA ALA A 72 9.40 26.29 -6.25
C ALA A 72 10.61 26.91 -6.95
N LEU A 73 11.18 26.17 -7.90
CA LEU A 73 12.28 26.62 -8.72
C LEU A 73 11.90 27.80 -9.61
N HIS A 74 10.75 27.73 -10.28
CA HIS A 74 10.27 28.81 -11.14
C HIS A 74 10.10 30.12 -10.34
N GLN A 75 9.55 30.04 -9.14
CA GLN A 75 9.39 31.20 -8.26
C GLN A 75 10.73 31.73 -7.73
N ALA A 76 11.64 30.84 -7.34
CA ALA A 76 13.00 31.19 -6.93
C ALA A 76 13.75 31.96 -8.02
N ARG A 77 13.60 31.56 -9.29
CA ARG A 77 14.14 32.29 -10.45
C ARG A 77 13.51 33.68 -10.63
N GLN A 78 12.19 33.81 -10.50
CA GLN A 78 11.52 35.10 -10.65
C GLN A 78 11.88 36.08 -9.52
N SER A 79 12.01 35.59 -8.30
CA SER A 79 12.27 36.42 -7.12
C SER A 79 13.75 36.57 -6.79
N ASN A 80 14.65 35.93 -7.56
CA ASN A 80 16.08 35.84 -7.29
C ASN A 80 16.38 35.37 -5.84
N THR A 81 15.62 34.38 -5.36
CA THR A 81 15.73 33.80 -4.03
C THR A 81 16.19 32.33 -4.11
N PRO A 82 16.64 31.73 -3.00
CA PRO A 82 16.87 30.29 -2.94
C PRO A 82 15.57 29.49 -3.14
N VAL A 83 15.69 28.25 -3.65
CA VAL A 83 14.55 27.34 -3.84
C VAL A 83 13.93 26.96 -2.49
N ASP A 84 12.65 27.26 -2.30
CA ASP A 84 11.86 26.88 -1.13
C ASP A 84 11.47 25.39 -1.19
N ARG A 85 12.27 24.55 -0.52
CA ARG A 85 12.06 23.09 -0.49
C ARG A 85 11.00 22.64 0.51
N ASN A 86 10.50 23.51 1.37
CA ASN A 86 9.44 23.15 2.32
C ASN A 86 8.14 22.77 1.59
N ARG A 87 7.97 23.23 0.35
CA ARG A 87 6.81 22.93 -0.50
C ARG A 87 6.63 21.47 -0.84
N MET A 88 7.70 20.69 -0.82
CA MET A 88 7.69 19.28 -1.18
C MET A 88 7.87 18.33 0.00
N GLU A 89 8.16 18.85 1.20
CA GLU A 89 8.45 18.08 2.40
C GLU A 89 7.33 17.08 2.72
N LYS A 90 6.07 17.52 2.66
CA LYS A 90 4.92 16.63 2.93
C LYS A 90 4.80 15.50 1.91
N SER A 91 5.00 15.79 0.63
CA SER A 91 4.96 14.79 -0.44
C SER A 91 6.08 13.78 -0.28
N GLN A 92 7.28 14.27 0.02
CA GLN A 92 8.46 13.46 0.26
C GLN A 92 8.25 12.52 1.45
N LYS A 93 7.90 13.08 2.61
CA LYS A 93 7.68 12.34 3.84
C LYS A 93 6.58 11.28 3.71
N LEU A 94 5.45 11.62 3.09
CA LEU A 94 4.38 10.65 2.89
C LEU A 94 4.79 9.54 1.92
N PHE A 95 5.58 9.84 0.89
CA PHE A 95 6.13 8.83 0.00
C PHE A 95 7.06 7.88 0.78
N ASP A 96 8.03 8.43 1.52
CA ASP A 96 9.01 7.66 2.31
C ASP A 96 8.33 6.70 3.29
N LEU A 97 7.43 7.22 4.12
CA LEU A 97 6.69 6.43 5.12
C LEU A 97 5.82 5.35 4.46
N SER A 98 5.19 5.66 3.33
CA SER A 98 4.37 4.69 2.61
C SER A 98 5.22 3.60 1.97
N LEU A 99 6.35 3.94 1.36
CA LEU A 99 7.24 2.98 0.70
C LEU A 99 7.86 2.02 1.71
N GLU A 100 8.30 2.52 2.86
CA GLU A 100 8.80 1.72 3.96
C GLU A 100 7.72 0.77 4.50
N ALA A 101 6.53 1.28 4.79
CA ALA A 101 5.42 0.47 5.29
C ALA A 101 4.98 -0.61 4.27
N LEU A 102 5.07 -0.33 2.96
CA LEU A 102 4.78 -1.34 1.92
C LEU A 102 5.82 -2.47 1.92
N ALA A 103 7.09 -2.17 2.22
CA ALA A 103 8.16 -3.15 2.21
C ALA A 103 8.23 -3.97 3.51
N LEU A 104 8.17 -3.29 4.66
CA LEU A 104 8.44 -3.86 5.98
C LEU A 104 7.20 -4.01 6.86
N GLY A 105 6.11 -3.34 6.51
CA GLY A 105 4.95 -3.17 7.36
C GLY A 105 5.11 -2.00 8.33
N GLY A 106 4.06 -1.73 9.09
CA GLY A 106 4.01 -0.63 10.06
C GLY A 106 3.08 0.50 9.62
N GLN A 107 3.26 1.67 10.22
CA GLN A 107 2.32 2.78 10.12
C GLN A 107 2.59 3.66 8.88
N THR A 108 1.52 3.97 8.15
CA THR A 108 1.46 5.02 7.13
C THR A 108 0.12 5.75 7.23
N TYR A 109 -0.29 6.47 6.19
CA TYR A 109 -1.52 7.26 6.17
C TYR A 109 -2.39 6.96 4.95
N LEU A 110 -3.71 7.04 5.15
CA LEU A 110 -4.70 6.87 4.09
C LEU A 110 -4.87 8.13 3.23
N ASP A 111 -4.59 9.30 3.81
CA ASP A 111 -4.82 10.61 3.21
C ASP A 111 -3.51 11.40 3.00
N LEU A 112 -3.59 12.44 2.18
CA LEU A 112 -2.44 13.31 1.87
C LEU A 112 -2.06 14.26 3.01
N GLY A 113 -2.97 14.52 3.94
CA GLY A 113 -2.76 15.37 5.11
C GLY A 113 -1.98 14.68 6.22
N MET A 114 -1.79 13.36 6.14
CA MET A 114 -1.25 12.53 7.22
C MET A 114 -2.10 12.64 8.49
N GLU A 115 -3.43 12.64 8.35
CA GLU A 115 -4.38 12.76 9.47
C GLU A 115 -5.01 11.41 9.87
N LYS A 116 -5.06 10.45 8.94
CA LYS A 116 -5.68 9.14 9.12
C LYS A 116 -4.63 8.05 9.07
N PRO A 117 -4.00 7.71 10.21
CA PRO A 117 -2.99 6.67 10.27
C PRO A 117 -3.61 5.29 10.01
N ILE A 118 -2.82 4.40 9.42
CA ILE A 118 -3.16 3.00 9.18
C ILE A 118 -1.89 2.16 9.34
N GLU A 119 -2.03 0.98 9.93
CA GLU A 119 -0.99 -0.04 9.91
C GLU A 119 -1.23 -1.03 8.77
N ILE A 120 -0.18 -1.36 8.03
CA ILE A 120 -0.21 -2.35 6.96
C ILE A 120 0.82 -3.46 7.23
N PRO A 121 0.58 -4.71 6.79
CA PRO A 121 1.40 -5.86 7.17
C PRO A 121 2.77 -5.94 6.46
N GLY A 122 3.06 -5.06 5.52
CA GLY A 122 4.23 -5.17 4.63
C GLY A 122 4.09 -6.33 3.65
N THR A 123 5.19 -6.77 3.04
CA THR A 123 5.20 -7.92 2.14
C THR A 123 6.27 -8.93 2.51
N ASN A 124 5.91 -10.21 2.46
CA ASN A 124 6.86 -11.32 2.62
C ASN A 124 7.37 -11.86 1.27
N ASN A 125 6.92 -11.31 0.15
CA ASN A 125 7.32 -11.75 -1.18
C ASN A 125 8.64 -11.07 -1.59
N GLU A 126 9.71 -11.85 -1.71
CA GLU A 126 11.04 -11.35 -2.05
C GLU A 126 11.10 -10.61 -3.40
N ASN A 127 10.30 -11.02 -4.40
CA ASN A 127 10.24 -10.31 -5.67
C ASN A 127 9.62 -8.92 -5.52
N ILE A 128 8.60 -8.79 -4.66
CA ILE A 128 7.96 -7.50 -4.38
C ILE A 128 8.93 -6.62 -3.58
N LYS A 129 9.61 -7.16 -2.57
CA LYS A 129 10.64 -6.42 -1.81
C LYS A 129 11.74 -5.88 -2.72
N GLN A 130 12.29 -6.71 -3.61
CA GLN A 130 13.29 -6.28 -4.58
C GLN A 130 12.76 -5.16 -5.49
N LYS A 131 11.49 -5.25 -5.91
CA LYS A 131 10.88 -4.20 -6.72
C LYS A 131 10.71 -2.89 -5.94
N LEU A 132 10.30 -2.95 -4.68
CA LEU A 132 10.18 -1.77 -3.80
C LEU A 132 11.55 -1.16 -3.48
N ASP A 133 12.60 -1.97 -3.36
CA ASP A 133 13.98 -1.49 -3.19
C ASP A 133 14.51 -0.76 -4.44
N GLN A 134 14.16 -1.25 -5.64
CA GLN A 134 14.42 -0.52 -6.88
C GLN A 134 13.71 0.84 -6.91
N VAL A 135 12.45 0.89 -6.47
CA VAL A 135 11.72 2.16 -6.32
C VAL A 135 12.45 3.08 -5.35
N ASN A 136 12.85 2.58 -4.18
CA ASN A 136 13.57 3.34 -3.16
C ASN A 136 14.89 3.92 -3.71
N THR A 137 15.66 3.11 -4.42
CA THR A 137 16.92 3.55 -5.04
C THR A 137 16.72 4.70 -6.02
N LEU A 138 15.76 4.57 -6.94
CA LEU A 138 15.43 5.62 -7.91
C LEU A 138 14.87 6.87 -7.23
N TRP A 139 14.07 6.69 -6.20
CA TRP A 139 13.48 7.76 -5.41
C TRP A 139 14.55 8.57 -4.66
N GLN A 140 15.52 7.90 -4.04
CA GLN A 140 16.66 8.58 -3.41
C GLN A 140 17.52 9.32 -4.42
N GLN A 141 17.70 8.79 -5.64
CA GLN A 141 18.38 9.51 -6.73
C GLN A 141 17.63 10.79 -7.09
N LEU A 142 16.30 10.71 -7.24
CA LEU A 142 15.45 11.87 -7.52
C LEU A 142 15.54 12.93 -6.40
N GLN A 143 15.47 12.52 -5.14
CA GLN A 143 15.62 13.42 -4.00
C GLN A 143 16.97 14.14 -4.01
N ARG A 144 18.07 13.41 -4.30
CA ARG A 144 19.41 14.01 -4.40
C ARG A 144 19.49 15.06 -5.49
N GLU A 145 19.04 14.75 -6.71
CA GLU A 145 19.04 15.70 -7.82
C GLU A 145 18.27 16.99 -7.50
N VAL A 146 17.11 16.85 -6.85
CA VAL A 146 16.30 17.99 -6.39
C VAL A 146 16.99 18.77 -5.27
N SER A 147 17.67 18.09 -4.34
CA SER A 147 18.34 18.73 -3.21
C SER A 147 19.55 19.55 -3.66
N GLU A 148 20.27 19.09 -4.69
CA GLU A 148 21.48 19.74 -5.19
C GLU A 148 21.18 20.81 -6.24
N ALA A 149 19.96 20.85 -6.80
CA ALA A 149 19.58 21.84 -7.79
C ALA A 149 19.53 23.26 -7.19
N ASN A 150 20.22 24.21 -7.81
CA ASN A 150 20.22 25.62 -7.44
C ASN A 150 19.86 26.51 -8.64
N THR A 151 19.39 27.74 -8.39
CA THR A 151 18.92 28.64 -9.47
C THR A 151 20.01 29.06 -10.45
N ALA A 152 21.30 28.99 -10.08
CA ALA A 152 22.43 29.46 -10.85
C ALA A 152 23.00 28.41 -11.84
N GLU A 153 22.92 27.12 -11.52
CA GLU A 153 23.54 26.01 -12.27
C GLU A 153 22.50 25.16 -13.02
N LEU A 154 21.29 25.69 -13.20
CA LEU A 154 20.17 24.90 -13.65
C LEU A 154 20.03 24.92 -15.17
N SER A 155 20.68 23.93 -15.80
CA SER A 155 20.59 23.63 -17.24
C SER A 155 19.29 22.88 -17.59
N SER A 156 18.93 22.90 -18.87
CA SER A 156 17.88 22.03 -19.44
C SER A 156 18.12 20.58 -19.06
N ASP A 157 19.38 20.13 -19.17
CA ASP A 157 19.77 18.74 -18.99
C ASP A 157 19.48 18.25 -17.57
N ARG A 158 19.64 19.12 -16.57
CA ARG A 158 19.35 18.79 -15.16
C ARG A 158 17.85 18.70 -14.90
N LEU A 159 17.04 19.53 -15.56
CA LEU A 159 15.57 19.42 -15.50
C LEU A 159 15.08 18.14 -16.18
N ASP A 160 15.68 17.79 -17.32
CA ASP A 160 15.40 16.54 -18.02
C ASP A 160 15.79 15.33 -17.18
N GLN A 161 16.91 15.41 -16.46
CA GLN A 161 17.32 14.36 -15.51
C GLN A 161 16.33 14.19 -14.36
N VAL A 162 15.87 15.28 -13.75
CA VAL A 162 14.83 15.25 -12.70
C VAL A 162 13.53 14.63 -13.25
N ASN A 163 13.09 15.03 -14.44
CA ASN A 163 11.91 14.45 -15.06
C ASN A 163 12.10 12.96 -15.38
N SER A 164 13.25 12.57 -15.94
CA SER A 164 13.57 11.19 -16.26
C SER A 164 13.57 10.29 -15.02
N LEU A 165 14.15 10.75 -13.90
CA LEU A 165 14.10 10.02 -12.64
C LEU A 165 12.68 9.91 -12.09
N SER A 166 11.89 10.98 -12.17
CA SER A 166 10.47 10.98 -11.79
C SER A 166 9.66 9.94 -12.60
N GLU A 167 9.88 9.86 -13.90
CA GLU A 167 9.26 8.85 -14.78
C GLU A 167 9.73 7.43 -14.45
N LYS A 168 11.02 7.23 -14.16
CA LYS A 168 11.57 5.92 -13.75
C LYS A 168 10.98 5.45 -12.43
N VAL A 169 10.86 6.33 -11.43
CA VAL A 169 10.19 6.03 -10.16
C VAL A 169 8.73 5.66 -10.42
N LEU A 170 7.99 6.45 -11.21
CA LEU A 170 6.60 6.17 -11.56
C LEU A 170 6.43 4.82 -12.25
N GLY A 171 7.27 4.50 -13.25
CA GLY A 171 7.21 3.26 -14.01
C GLY A 171 7.54 2.04 -13.16
N THR A 172 8.59 2.12 -12.34
CA THR A 172 8.99 1.04 -11.44
C THR A 172 7.95 0.82 -10.34
N MET A 173 7.39 1.91 -9.82
CA MET A 173 6.32 1.83 -8.82
C MET A 173 5.04 1.26 -9.43
N ASN A 174 4.72 1.57 -10.68
CA ASN A 174 3.61 0.94 -11.39
C ASN A 174 3.76 -0.58 -11.48
N GLN A 175 4.97 -1.08 -11.74
CA GLN A 175 5.23 -2.52 -11.71
C GLN A 175 5.01 -3.10 -10.30
N ALA A 176 5.47 -2.41 -9.25
CA ALA A 176 5.25 -2.83 -7.85
C ALA A 176 3.76 -2.93 -7.51
N VAL A 177 2.95 -1.95 -7.94
CA VAL A 177 1.49 -1.95 -7.74
C VAL A 177 0.85 -3.16 -8.40
N VAL A 178 1.23 -3.49 -9.63
CA VAL A 178 0.70 -4.68 -10.33
C VAL A 178 1.07 -5.96 -9.57
N MET A 179 2.27 -6.06 -9.01
CA MET A 179 2.68 -7.22 -8.22
C MET A 179 1.96 -7.31 -6.87
N LEU A 180 1.61 -6.18 -6.25
CA LEU A 180 0.87 -6.13 -4.99
C LEU A 180 -0.63 -6.41 -5.16
N ALA A 181 -1.17 -6.22 -6.37
CA ALA A 181 -2.59 -6.41 -6.67
C ALA A 181 -2.93 -7.84 -7.14
N ASN A 182 -1.92 -8.68 -7.37
CA ASN A 182 -2.04 -10.06 -7.87
C ASN A 182 -1.65 -11.06 -6.78
#